data_AF-R9KBP2-F1
#
_entry.id   AF-R9KBP2-F1
#
_cell.length_a   1.000
_cell.length_b   1.000
_cell.length_c   1.000
_cell.angle_alpha   90.00
_cell.angle_beta   90.00
_cell.angle_gamma   90.00
#
_symmetry.space_group_name_H-M   'P 1'
#
loop_
_entity.id
_entity.type
_entity.pdbx_description
1 polymer ?
#
loop_
_entity_poly.entity_id
_entity_poly.type
_entity_poly.pdbx_seq_one_letter_code
_entity_poly.pdbx_strand_id
1 'polypeptide(L)'
;MNLPYEDDTFDIVMSGHVVGDFYDEEIAEMTRVTKNGGFIVCCNGDDEFKRTAPDNELVSRGFEFFRHESCEGGIIYDYRKLIQK
;
A
#
# COMPACT_ATOMS: atom_id res chain seq x y z
N MET A 1 -12.83 4.26 9.25
CA MET A 1 -11.71 5.12 9.67
C MET A 1 -11.70 6.30 8.72
N ASN A 2 -11.66 7.55 9.19
CA ASN A 2 -11.74 8.72 8.31
C ASN A 2 -10.55 9.64 8.52
N LEU A 3 -9.73 9.80 7.47
CA LEU A 3 -8.73 10.84 7.39
C LEU A 3 -9.42 12.21 7.26
N PRO A 4 -8.92 13.25 7.93
CA PRO A 4 -9.53 14.58 7.93
C PRO A 4 -9.18 15.36 6.65
N TYR A 5 -9.32 14.72 5.49
CA TYR A 5 -9.07 15.27 4.17
C TYR A 5 -10.28 15.03 3.28
N GLU A 6 -10.51 15.97 2.38
CA GLU A 6 -11.53 15.92 1.34
C GLU A 6 -11.22 14.82 0.32
N ASP A 7 -12.22 14.44 -0.45
CA ASP A 7 -12.05 13.52 -1.58
C ASP A 7 -11.07 14.13 -2.61
N ASP A 8 -10.29 13.28 -3.27
CA ASP A 8 -9.38 13.70 -4.36
C ASP A 8 -8.34 14.77 -3.95
N THR A 9 -7.94 14.78 -2.68
CA THR A 9 -6.95 15.75 -2.17
C THR A 9 -5.54 15.50 -2.71
N PHE A 10 -5.09 14.23 -2.73
CA PHE A 10 -3.69 13.89 -2.96
C PHE A 10 -3.45 13.19 -4.30
N ASP A 11 -2.35 13.50 -4.97
CA ASP A 11 -1.88 12.77 -6.15
C ASP A 11 -1.30 11.39 -5.76
N ILE A 12 -0.71 11.29 -4.56
CA ILE A 12 -0.14 10.06 -4.01
C ILE A 12 -0.47 9.98 -2.52
N VAL A 13 -0.95 8.80 -2.07
CA VAL A 13 -1.05 8.43 -0.67
C VAL A 13 -0.10 7.28 -0.39
N MET A 14 0.64 7.37 0.71
CA MET A 14 1.60 6.34 1.10
C MET A 14 1.31 5.86 2.52
N SER A 15 1.36 4.54 2.71
CA SER A 15 1.38 3.90 4.02
C SER A 15 2.71 3.18 4.23
N GLY A 16 3.34 3.39 5.39
CA GLY A 16 4.54 2.66 5.79
C GLY A 16 4.21 1.66 6.88
N HIS A 17 4.35 0.36 6.58
CA HIS A 17 4.23 -0.77 7.52
C HIS A 17 2.87 -1.02 8.20
N VAL A 18 1.84 -0.20 7.97
CA VAL A 18 0.61 -0.21 8.80
C VAL A 18 -0.67 -0.61 8.07
N VAL A 19 -0.59 -1.04 6.81
CA VAL A 19 -1.77 -1.57 6.09
C VAL A 19 -1.89 -3.07 6.34
N GLY A 20 -3.10 -3.53 6.67
CA GLY A 20 -3.42 -4.96 6.72
C GLY A 20 -4.36 -5.42 7.84
N ASP A 21 -4.70 -4.55 8.80
CA ASP A 21 -5.68 -4.91 9.84
C ASP A 21 -7.11 -4.89 9.28
N PHE A 22 -7.42 -3.91 8.42
CA PHE A 22 -8.72 -3.76 7.78
C PHE A 22 -8.59 -3.34 6.30
N TYR A 23 -8.05 -4.24 5.46
CA TYR A 23 -7.72 -3.94 4.05
C TYR A 23 -8.82 -3.18 3.30
N ASP A 24 -10.06 -3.63 3.38
CA ASP A 24 -11.14 -3.03 2.58
C ASP A 24 -11.43 -1.59 3.02
N GLU A 25 -11.40 -1.31 4.32
CA GLU A 25 -11.69 0.01 4.90
C GLU A 25 -10.51 0.97 4.72
N GLU A 26 -9.29 0.47 4.94
CA GLU A 26 -8.04 1.22 4.74
C GLU A 26 -7.87 1.61 3.27
N ILE A 27 -8.02 0.65 2.36
CA ILE A 27 -7.86 0.89 0.92
C ILE A 27 -9.00 1.78 0.40
N ALA A 28 -10.23 1.61 0.88
CA ALA A 28 -11.33 2.50 0.51
C ALA A 28 -11.05 3.95 0.93
N GLU A 29 -10.57 4.16 2.16
CA GLU A 29 -10.29 5.50 2.66
C GLU A 29 -9.10 6.14 1.95
N MET A 30 -8.02 5.39 1.73
CA MET A 30 -6.88 5.87 0.93
C MET A 30 -7.31 6.18 -0.50
N THR A 31 -8.19 5.38 -1.10
CA THR A 31 -8.73 5.61 -2.45
C THR A 31 -9.59 6.87 -2.49
N ARG A 32 -10.40 7.14 -1.45
CA ARG A 32 -11.25 8.33 -1.37
C ARG A 32 -10.43 9.62 -1.45
N VAL A 33 -9.39 9.73 -0.63
CA VAL A 33 -8.56 10.94 -0.57
C VAL A 33 -7.52 11.03 -1.69
N THR A 34 -7.28 9.95 -2.44
CA THR A 34 -6.39 9.96 -3.62
C THR A 34 -7.17 10.35 -4.87
N LYS A 35 -6.56 11.17 -5.73
CA LYS A 35 -7.14 11.57 -7.02
C LYS A 35 -7.33 10.38 -7.96
N ASN A 36 -8.34 10.44 -8.83
CA ASN A 36 -8.40 9.54 -9.99
C ASN A 36 -7.13 9.69 -10.85
N GLY A 37 -6.49 8.59 -11.20
CA GLY A 37 -5.18 8.57 -11.85
C GLY A 37 -3.97 8.75 -10.92
N GLY A 38 -4.21 8.99 -9.62
CA GLY A 38 -3.17 9.01 -8.58
C GLY A 38 -2.76 7.61 -8.13
N PHE A 39 -1.88 7.55 -7.13
CA PHE A 39 -1.34 6.28 -6.62
C PHE A 39 -1.51 6.09 -5.12
N ILE A 40 -1.83 4.85 -4.72
CA ILE A 40 -1.58 4.37 -3.37
C ILE A 40 -0.26 3.59 -3.39
N VAL A 41 0.61 3.84 -2.40
CA VAL A 41 1.87 3.13 -2.20
C VAL A 41 1.89 2.53 -0.79
N CYS A 42 2.11 1.23 -0.67
CA CYS A 42 2.34 0.58 0.62
C CYS A 42 3.81 0.15 0.68
N CYS A 43 4.57 0.81 1.56
CA CYS A 43 5.96 0.48 1.80
C CYS A 43 6.05 -0.43 3.01
N ASN A 44 6.50 -1.66 2.79
CA ASN A 44 6.86 -2.54 3.90
C ASN A 44 8.33 -2.29 4.24
N GLY A 45 8.75 -2.74 5.40
CA GLY A 45 10.18 -2.76 5.69
C GLY A 45 10.64 -4.10 6.20
N ASP A 46 11.91 -4.13 6.55
CA ASP A 46 12.57 -5.31 7.06
C ASP A 46 12.16 -5.48 8.53
N ASP A 47 11.25 -6.41 8.76
CA ASP A 47 10.89 -6.87 10.09
C ASP A 47 11.48 -8.28 10.30
N GLU A 48 11.29 -8.85 11.49
CA GLU A 48 11.73 -10.21 11.77
C GLU A 48 10.99 -11.26 10.91
N PHE A 49 9.94 -10.86 10.20
CA PHE A 49 9.15 -11.74 9.34
C PHE A 49 9.78 -11.88 7.96
N LYS A 50 10.45 -13.01 7.73
CA LYS A 50 11.04 -13.34 6.43
C LYS A 50 9.96 -13.73 5.42
N ARG A 51 9.47 -12.73 4.68
CA ARG A 51 8.53 -12.90 3.56
C ARG A 51 9.17 -13.75 2.46
N THR A 52 8.44 -14.76 1.99
CA THR A 52 8.84 -15.64 0.88
C THR A 52 8.09 -15.33 -0.41
N ALA A 53 7.01 -14.55 -0.32
CA ALA A 53 6.13 -14.16 -1.40
C ALA A 53 5.51 -12.79 -1.09
N PRO A 54 5.00 -12.06 -2.11
CA PRO A 54 4.20 -10.88 -1.87
C PRO A 54 2.88 -11.23 -1.17
N ASP A 55 2.34 -10.27 -0.43
CA ASP A 55 1.00 -10.28 0.15
C ASP A 55 -0.10 -10.48 -0.90
N ASN A 56 -0.84 -11.59 -0.78
CA ASN A 56 -1.92 -11.95 -1.68
C ASN A 56 -3.14 -11.02 -1.55
N GLU A 57 -3.40 -10.42 -0.38
CA GLU A 57 -4.54 -9.51 -0.19
C GLU A 57 -4.34 -8.22 -0.99
N LEU A 58 -3.11 -7.70 -1.00
CA LEU A 58 -2.75 -6.53 -1.81
C LEU A 58 -2.74 -6.86 -3.30
N VAL A 59 -2.10 -7.96 -3.70
CA VAL A 59 -2.00 -8.36 -5.11
C VAL A 59 -3.38 -8.64 -5.71
N SER A 60 -4.25 -9.37 -5.00
CA SER A 60 -5.62 -9.66 -5.48
C SER A 60 -6.49 -8.41 -5.62
N ARG A 61 -6.18 -7.34 -4.87
CA ARG A 61 -6.82 -6.02 -4.99
C ARG A 61 -6.20 -5.13 -6.06
N GLY A 62 -5.33 -5.66 -6.90
CA GLY A 62 -4.75 -4.95 -8.05
C GLY A 62 -3.57 -4.05 -7.70
N PHE A 63 -2.90 -4.29 -6.58
CA PHE A 63 -1.58 -3.72 -6.36
C PHE A 63 -0.53 -4.48 -7.17
N GLU A 64 0.33 -3.73 -7.85
CA GLU A 64 1.62 -4.21 -8.34
C GLU A 64 2.60 -4.27 -7.18
N PHE A 65 3.61 -5.14 -7.25
CA PHE A 65 4.64 -5.25 -6.21
C PHE A 65 6.05 -5.10 -6.76
N PHE A 66 6.94 -4.61 -5.91
CA PHE A 66 8.36 -4.40 -6.18
C PHE A 66 9.17 -5.10 -5.09
N ARG A 67 10.01 -6.05 -5.49
CA ARG A 67 10.85 -6.80 -4.57
C ARG A 67 12.22 -6.14 -4.47
N HIS A 68 12.72 -5.94 -3.26
CA HIS A 68 14.13 -5.62 -3.03
C HIS A 68 14.67 -6.32 -1.79
N GLU A 69 15.99 -6.31 -1.65
CA GLU A 69 16.69 -6.81 -0.46
C GLU A 69 17.14 -5.63 0.38
N SER A 70 17.04 -5.74 1.70
CA SER A 70 17.53 -4.74 2.65
C SER A 70 19.05 -4.86 2.84
N CYS A 71 19.66 -3.90 3.55
CA CYS A 71 21.06 -4.01 3.95
C CYS A 71 21.32 -5.13 4.98
N GLU A 72 20.28 -5.66 5.62
CA GLU A 72 20.33 -6.76 6.59
C GLU A 72 20.01 -8.13 5.96
N GLY A 73 19.79 -8.17 4.64
CA GLY A 73 19.50 -9.39 3.88
C GLY A 73 18.03 -9.85 3.96
N GLY A 74 17.13 -9.00 4.47
CA GLY A 74 15.69 -9.23 4.44
C GLY A 74 15.08 -8.97 3.07
N ILE A 75 14.07 -9.76 2.71
CA ILE A 75 13.30 -9.56 1.47
C ILE A 75 12.08 -8.69 1.76
N ILE A 76 12.01 -7.55 1.09
CA ILE A 76 10.92 -6.59 1.21
C ILE A 76 10.13 -6.59 -0.10
N TYR A 77 8.82 -6.46 0.06
CA TYR A 77 7.88 -6.22 -1.04
C TYR A 77 7.15 -4.91 -0.78
N ASP A 78 7.37 -3.93 -1.65
CA ASP A 78 6.59 -2.70 -1.71
C ASP A 78 5.47 -2.83 -2.73
N TYR A 79 4.39 -2.09 -2.54
CA TYR A 79 3.19 -2.20 -3.36
C TYR A 79 2.76 -0.85 -3.92
N ARG A 80 2.21 -0.87 -5.13
CA ARG A 80 1.62 0.33 -5.75
C ARG A 80 0.31 -0.04 -6.44
N LYS A 81 -0.70 0.81 -6.29
CA LYS A 81 -1.96 0.72 -7.03
C LYS A 81 -2.29 2.05 -7.71
N LEU A 82 -2.57 2.00 -9.00
CA LEU A 82 -3.17 3.11 -9.75
C LEU A 82 -4.64 3.23 -9.38
N ILE A 83 -5.09 4.43 -9.05
CA ILE A 83 -6.49 4.68 -8.68
C ILE A 83 -7.32 4.97 -9.91
N GLN A 84 -8.43 4.21 -10.03
CA GLN A 84 -9.47 4.37 -11.04
C GLN A 84 -10.81 4.45 -10.31
N LYS A 85 -11.42 5.64 -10.31
CA LYS A 85 -12.72 5.92 -9.65
C LYS A 85 -13.90 5.77 -10.60
#